data_AF-A0A844FQQ0-F1
#
_entry.id   AF-A0A844FQQ0-F1
#
_cell.length_a   1.000
_cell.length_b   1.000
_cell.length_c   1.000
_cell.angle_alpha   90.00
_cell.angle_beta   90.00
_cell.angle_gamma   90.00
#
_symmetry.space_group_name_H-M   'P 1'
#
loop_
_entity.id
_entity.type
_entity.pdbx_description
1 polymer ?
#
loop_
_entity_poly.entity_id
_entity_poly.type
_entity_poly.pdbx_seq_one_letter_code
_entity_poly.pdbx_strand_id
1 'polypeptide(L)' 'LHALQVNTRGGRLPEPEANGKRYLKIPLDALEGAAWD' A
#
# COMPACT_ATOMS: atom_id res chain seq x y z
N LEU A 1 8.95 -2.71 6.47
CA LEU A 1 8.75 -2.84 5.01
C LEU A 1 7.35 -2.28 4.63
N HIS A 2 7.15 -0.95 4.63
CA HIS A 2 5.81 -0.34 4.40
C HIS A 2 5.71 0.47 3.09
N ALA A 3 6.80 0.55 2.32
CA ALA A 3 6.91 1.44 1.17
C ALA A 3 6.62 0.78 -0.20
N LEU A 4 6.34 -0.54 -0.24
CA LEU A 4 6.25 -1.29 -1.50
C LEU A 4 5.19 -0.69 -2.45
N GLN A 5 4.01 -0.33 -1.92
CA GLN A 5 2.93 0.26 -2.72
C GLN A 5 3.33 1.58 -3.41
N VAL A 6 4.21 2.35 -2.79
CA VAL A 6 4.72 3.63 -3.33
C VAL A 6 5.89 3.38 -4.27
N ASN A 7 6.81 2.49 -3.91
CA ASN A 7 8.00 2.17 -4.69
C ASN A 7 7.68 1.52 -6.03
N THR A 8 6.72 0.60 -6.07
CA THR A 8 6.23 0.00 -7.33
C THR A 8 5.62 1.06 -8.26
N ARG A 9 5.15 2.19 -7.73
CA ARG A 9 4.65 3.34 -8.50
C ARG A 9 5.73 4.38 -8.81
N GLY A 10 7.01 4.02 -8.64
CA GLY A 10 8.14 4.93 -8.87
C GLY A 10 8.14 6.13 -7.92
N GLY A 11 7.72 5.93 -6.68
CA GLY A 11 7.65 7.01 -5.67
C GLY A 11 6.35 7.79 -5.67
N ARG A 12 5.44 7.55 -6.63
CA ARG A 12 4.13 8.24 -6.68
C ARG A 12 3.15 7.67 -5.66
N LEU A 13 2.46 8.57 -4.96
CA LEU A 13 1.35 8.21 -4.07
C LEU A 13 0.13 7.73 -4.87
N PRO A 14 -0.77 6.93 -4.25
CA PRO A 14 -2.07 6.60 -4.83
C PRO A 14 -2.89 7.86 -5.10
N GLU A 15 -3.75 7.82 -6.12
CA GLU A 15 -4.74 8.88 -6.35
C GLU A 15 -5.65 9.07 -5.13
N PRO A 16 -6.13 10.29 -4.88
CA PRO A 16 -7.07 10.54 -3.80
C PRO A 16 -8.41 9.85 -4.08
N GLU A 17 -9.06 9.39 -3.03
CA GLU A 17 -10.44 8.93 -3.10
C GLU A 17 -11.41 10.14 -3.20
N ALA A 18 -12.72 9.89 -3.32
CA ALA A 18 -13.73 10.94 -3.48
C ALA A 18 -13.74 11.99 -2.35
N ASN A 19 -13.19 11.65 -1.18
CA ASN A 19 -13.04 12.57 -0.04
C ASN A 19 -11.76 13.43 -0.11
N GLY A 20 -11.00 13.34 -1.21
CA GLY A 20 -9.76 14.10 -1.42
C GLY A 20 -8.55 13.54 -0.69
N LYS A 21 -8.68 12.46 0.09
CA LYS A 21 -7.58 11.86 0.86
C LYS A 21 -6.96 10.67 0.14
N ARG A 22 -5.67 10.46 0.34
CA ARG A 22 -4.90 9.32 -0.19
C ARG A 22 -4.74 8.29 0.93
N TYR A 23 -4.94 7.02 0.60
CA TYR A 23 -4.84 5.91 1.54
C TYR A 23 -3.84 4.87 1.05
N LEU A 24 -3.00 4.41 1.98
CA LEU A 24 -2.26 3.17 1.79
C LEU A 24 -3.18 2.02 2.21
N LYS A 25 -3.22 0.95 1.42
CA LYS A 25 -4.09 -0.20 1.68
C LYS A 25 -3.26 -1.28 2.33
N ILE A 26 -3.59 -1.67 3.55
CA ILE A 26 -2.96 -2.80 4.19
C ILE A 26 -3.85 -4.02 3.95
N PRO A 27 -3.40 -5.01 3.17
CA PRO A 27 -4.17 -6.24 3.01
C PRO A 27 -4.18 -6.99 4.33
N LEU A 28 -5.37 -7.34 4.81
CA LEU A 28 -5.56 -8.27 5.92
C LEU A 28 -5.68 -9.67 5.33
N ASP A 29 -4.88 -10.60 5.84
CA ASP A 29 -4.87 -12.03 5.49
C ASP A 29 -4.69 -12.37 4.00
N ALA A 30 -4.27 -11.41 3.16
CA ALA A 30 -4.12 -11.64 1.71
C ALA A 30 -2.69 -11.99 1.26
N LEU A 31 -1.73 -12.00 2.18
CA LEU A 31 -0.32 -12.27 1.90
C LEU A 31 0.14 -13.50 2.70
N GLU A 32 -0.30 -14.69 2.25
CA GLU A 32 0.14 -15.97 2.81
C GLU A 32 1.67 -16.14 2.64
N GLY A 33 2.35 -16.59 3.70
CA GLY A 33 3.79 -16.86 3.67
C GLY A 33 4.70 -15.62 3.62
N ALA A 34 4.15 -14.42 3.80
CA ALA A 34 4.97 -13.24 4.00
C ALA A 34 5.77 -13.35 5.31
N ALA A 35 7.06 -13.01 5.26
CA ALA A 35 8.01 -13.12 6.36
C ALA A 35 7.76 -12.06 7.45
N TRP A 36 6.62 -12.17 8.13
CA TRP A 36 6.21 -11.31 9.23
C TRP A 36 6.63 -11.85 10.60
N ASP A 37 7.26 -13.03 10.65
CA ASP A 37 7.87 -13.62 11.85
C ASP A 37 9.24 -13.00 12.18
#